data_AF-T0HKS0-F1
#
_entry.id   AF-T0HKS0-F1
#
_cell.length_a   1.000
_cell.length_b   1.000
_cell.length_c   1.000
_cell.angle_alpha   90.00
_cell.angle_beta   90.00
_cell.angle_gamma   90.00
#
_symmetry.space_group_name_H-M   'P 1'
#
loop_
_entity.id
_entity.type
_entity.pdbx_description
1 polymer ?
#
loop_
_entity_poly.entity_id
_entity_poly.type
_entity_poly.pdbx_seq_one_letter_code
_entity_poly.pdbx_strand_id
1 'polypeptide(L)'
;MMMIRYHILSIASNRVTLAGTAMGRQMLAQLIAETRPVPQPAIAYLDFGGVDIATGSFLREAVLGFRDFSRNAIGTLYPVVANANATIEEELTVYLKDRNDAIWACVLDNEGEPTDAHILGELDAAQMNTLHLIAQHRPISAPELAKLRPEEGIGTTAWNNRLATLASKGILMELKTGKTKMFSPVMEAI
;
A
#
# COMPACT_ATOMS: atom_id res chain seq x y z
N MET A 1 4.66 5.34 -14.07
CA MET A 1 4.41 4.11 -13.29
C MET A 1 3.33 3.32 -14.00
N MET A 2 3.39 1.99 -14.05
CA MET A 2 2.24 1.21 -14.54
C MET A 2 1.14 1.22 -13.46
N MET A 3 -0.12 1.37 -13.88
CA MET A 3 -1.28 1.35 -12.99
C MET A 3 -2.20 0.20 -13.37
N ILE A 4 -2.63 -0.58 -12.39
CA ILE A 4 -3.56 -1.70 -12.53
C ILE A 4 -4.75 -1.40 -11.63
N ARG A 5 -5.97 -1.54 -12.15
CA ARG A 5 -7.21 -1.32 -11.39
C ARG A 5 -7.98 -2.63 -11.29
N TYR A 6 -8.24 -3.06 -10.07
CA TYR A 6 -9.11 -4.18 -9.74
C TYR A 6 -10.44 -3.62 -9.25
N HIS A 7 -11.48 -3.71 -10.07
CA HIS A 7 -12.83 -3.27 -9.68
C HIS A 7 -13.45 -4.30 -8.74
N ILE A 8 -13.35 -4.06 -7.43
CA ILE A 8 -13.75 -5.03 -6.40
C ILE A 8 -15.21 -5.43 -6.54
N LEU A 9 -16.10 -4.47 -6.86
CA LEU A 9 -17.51 -4.73 -7.09
C LEU A 9 -17.73 -5.72 -8.24
N SER A 10 -17.04 -5.54 -9.37
CA SER A 10 -17.15 -6.42 -10.54
C SER A 10 -16.65 -7.83 -10.23
N ILE A 11 -15.49 -7.93 -9.56
CA ILE A 11 -14.89 -9.22 -9.16
C ILE A 11 -15.84 -9.95 -8.18
N ALA A 12 -16.50 -9.20 -7.29
CA ALA A 12 -17.51 -9.72 -6.36
C ALA A 12 -18.88 -10.01 -7.00
N SER A 13 -18.99 -10.06 -8.34
CA SER A 13 -20.24 -10.26 -9.06
C SER A 13 -21.33 -9.23 -8.70
N ASN A 14 -20.93 -7.96 -8.60
CA ASN A 14 -21.77 -6.80 -8.28
C ASN A 14 -22.46 -6.86 -6.91
N ARG A 15 -21.86 -7.55 -5.95
CA ARG A 15 -22.32 -7.54 -4.56
C ARG A 15 -21.82 -6.29 -3.84
N VAL A 16 -22.73 -5.47 -3.35
CA VAL A 16 -22.43 -4.25 -2.60
C VAL A 16 -22.08 -4.52 -1.12
N THR A 17 -22.34 -5.72 -0.63
CA THR A 17 -21.97 -6.16 0.73
C THR A 17 -20.97 -7.30 0.67
N LEU A 18 -19.77 -7.06 1.20
CA LEU A 18 -18.62 -7.96 1.20
C LEU A 18 -18.28 -8.36 2.64
N ALA A 19 -18.74 -9.53 3.07
CA ALA A 19 -18.68 -9.91 4.48
C ALA A 19 -18.03 -11.26 4.73
N GLY A 20 -17.22 -11.32 5.80
CA GLY A 20 -16.68 -12.56 6.34
C GLY A 20 -15.39 -13.06 5.66
N THR A 21 -14.63 -13.83 6.45
CA THR A 21 -13.37 -14.47 6.04
C THR A 21 -13.49 -15.30 4.77
N ALA A 22 -14.58 -16.06 4.60
CA ALA A 22 -14.76 -16.96 3.45
C ALA A 22 -14.80 -16.18 2.13
N MET A 23 -15.58 -15.10 2.08
CA MET A 23 -15.67 -14.24 0.90
C MET A 23 -14.35 -13.49 0.66
N GLY A 24 -13.67 -13.06 1.72
CA GLY A 24 -12.38 -12.39 1.60
C GLY A 24 -11.30 -13.28 0.98
N ARG A 25 -11.26 -14.57 1.34
CA ARG A 25 -10.34 -15.54 0.72
C ARG A 25 -10.67 -15.84 -0.73
N GLN A 26 -11.97 -15.87 -1.08
CA GLN A 26 -12.40 -16.02 -2.47
C GLN A 26 -11.96 -14.81 -3.31
N MET A 27 -12.17 -13.60 -2.79
CA MET A 27 -11.70 -12.36 -3.43
C MET A 27 -10.19 -12.37 -3.61
N LEU A 28 -9.42 -12.75 -2.58
CA LEU A 28 -7.97 -12.88 -2.69
C LEU A 28 -7.56 -13.84 -3.82
N ALA A 29 -8.18 -15.02 -3.90
CA ALA A 29 -7.88 -15.99 -4.94
C ALA A 29 -8.19 -15.43 -6.35
N GLN A 30 -9.27 -14.67 -6.50
CA GLN A 30 -9.62 -14.01 -7.76
C GLN A 30 -8.62 -12.90 -8.13
N LEU A 31 -8.25 -12.04 -7.17
CA LEU A 31 -7.23 -11.00 -7.39
C LEU A 31 -5.89 -11.61 -7.84
N ILE A 32 -5.46 -12.70 -7.19
CA ILE A 32 -4.24 -13.44 -7.57
C ILE A 32 -4.37 -13.99 -9.00
N ALA A 33 -5.52 -14.59 -9.34
CA ALA A 33 -5.75 -15.17 -10.66
C ALA A 33 -5.80 -14.12 -11.78
N GLU A 34 -6.30 -12.92 -11.50
CA GLU A 34 -6.34 -11.81 -12.45
C GLU A 34 -4.99 -11.09 -12.59
N THR A 35 -4.10 -11.24 -11.60
CA THR A 35 -2.80 -10.56 -11.59
C THR A 35 -1.88 -11.15 -12.66
N ARG A 36 -1.53 -10.32 -13.64
CA ARG A 36 -0.53 -10.65 -14.67
C ARG A 36 0.89 -10.36 -14.19
N PRO A 37 1.93 -10.95 -14.81
CA PRO A 37 3.32 -10.59 -14.50
C PRO A 37 3.59 -9.09 -14.61
N VAL A 38 4.25 -8.53 -13.59
CA VAL A 38 4.51 -7.09 -13.43
C VAL A 38 6.03 -6.84 -13.54
N PRO A 39 6.56 -6.52 -14.75
CA PRO A 39 8.01 -6.45 -14.98
C PRO A 39 8.66 -5.18 -14.39
N GLN A 40 7.87 -4.16 -14.08
CA GLN A 40 8.32 -2.90 -13.50
C GLN A 40 7.40 -2.52 -12.34
N PRO A 41 7.87 -1.74 -11.35
CA PRO A 41 7.05 -1.22 -10.27
C PRO A 41 5.70 -0.66 -10.74
N ALA A 42 4.61 -1.16 -10.13
CA ALA A 42 3.25 -0.81 -10.50
C ALA A 42 2.35 -0.64 -9.27
N ILE A 43 1.41 0.29 -9.37
CA ILE A 43 0.36 0.49 -8.36
C ILE A 43 -0.84 -0.37 -8.75
N ALA A 44 -1.38 -1.11 -7.78
CA ALA A 44 -2.61 -1.89 -7.91
C ALA A 44 -3.72 -1.22 -7.10
N TYR A 45 -4.59 -0.47 -7.76
CA TYR A 45 -5.78 0.09 -7.12
C TYR A 45 -6.83 -0.99 -6.90
N LEU A 46 -7.12 -1.28 -5.63
CA LEU A 46 -8.26 -2.06 -5.19
C LEU A 46 -9.44 -1.11 -5.09
N ASP A 47 -10.21 -0.99 -6.17
CA ASP A 47 -11.26 -0.01 -6.33
C ASP A 47 -12.59 -0.51 -5.74
N PHE A 48 -12.96 0.07 -4.59
CA PHE A 48 -14.19 -0.20 -3.84
C PHE A 48 -15.38 0.64 -4.30
N GLY A 49 -15.26 1.37 -5.42
CA GLY A 49 -16.38 2.13 -5.98
C GLY A 49 -17.65 1.29 -6.13
N GLY A 50 -18.74 1.75 -5.51
CA GLY A 50 -20.04 1.07 -5.50
C GLY A 50 -20.17 -0.09 -4.51
N VAL A 51 -19.18 -0.33 -3.64
CA VAL A 51 -19.31 -1.21 -2.47
C VAL A 51 -19.84 -0.41 -1.28
N ASP A 52 -20.93 -0.86 -0.68
CA ASP A 52 -21.56 -0.20 0.47
C ASP A 52 -20.90 -0.63 1.79
N ILE A 53 -20.66 -1.93 1.95
CA ILE A 53 -20.16 -2.51 3.21
C ILE A 53 -19.08 -3.53 2.90
N ALA A 54 -17.93 -3.40 3.55
CA ALA A 54 -16.90 -4.45 3.60
C ALA A 54 -16.46 -4.67 5.05
N THR A 55 -16.73 -5.84 5.62
CA THR A 55 -16.38 -6.14 7.03
C THR A 55 -14.87 -6.23 7.21
N GLY A 56 -14.33 -5.88 8.39
CA GLY A 56 -12.90 -6.00 8.69
C GLY A 56 -12.33 -7.40 8.47
N SER A 57 -13.12 -8.45 8.70
CA SER A 57 -12.71 -9.84 8.41
C SER A 57 -12.60 -10.16 6.92
N PHE A 58 -13.43 -9.56 6.07
CA PHE A 58 -13.27 -9.63 4.61
C PHE A 58 -12.02 -8.87 4.18
N LEU A 59 -11.87 -7.62 4.65
CA LEU A 59 -10.79 -6.72 4.28
C LEU A 59 -9.42 -7.29 4.65
N ARG A 60 -9.30 -7.89 5.83
CA ARG A 60 -8.07 -8.59 6.25
C ARG A 60 -7.63 -9.65 5.24
N GLU A 61 -8.54 -10.52 4.84
CA GLU A 61 -8.17 -11.64 3.95
C GLU A 61 -7.96 -11.14 2.51
N ALA A 62 -8.80 -10.24 2.02
CA ALA A 62 -8.74 -9.76 0.65
C ALA A 62 -7.62 -8.72 0.45
N VAL A 63 -7.69 -7.59 1.15
CA VAL A 63 -6.80 -6.43 0.95
C VAL A 63 -5.40 -6.74 1.46
N LEU A 64 -5.26 -7.13 2.73
CA LEU A 64 -3.93 -7.39 3.28
C LEU A 64 -3.34 -8.70 2.78
N GLY A 65 -4.17 -9.72 2.58
CA GLY A 65 -3.72 -10.95 1.91
C GLY A 65 -3.17 -10.66 0.52
N PHE A 66 -3.78 -9.73 -0.24
CA PHE A 66 -3.29 -9.36 -1.56
C PHE A 66 -2.03 -8.49 -1.50
N ARG A 67 -1.91 -7.61 -0.52
CA ARG A 67 -0.65 -6.89 -0.22
C ARG A 67 0.49 -7.86 0.05
N ASP A 68 0.26 -8.83 0.92
CA ASP A 68 1.27 -9.81 1.32
C ASP A 68 1.66 -10.71 0.14
N PHE A 69 0.69 -11.14 -0.68
CA PHE A 69 0.97 -11.82 -1.94
C PHE A 69 1.80 -10.95 -2.90
N SER A 70 1.37 -9.72 -3.13
CA SER A 70 2.05 -8.77 -4.03
C SER A 70 3.49 -8.55 -3.60
N ARG A 71 3.75 -8.45 -2.29
CA ARG A 71 5.09 -8.29 -1.75
C ARG A 71 5.95 -9.55 -1.89
N ASN A 72 5.42 -10.71 -1.51
CA ASN A 72 6.20 -11.93 -1.39
C ASN A 72 6.39 -12.67 -2.71
N ALA A 73 5.38 -12.64 -3.60
CA ALA A 73 5.42 -13.35 -4.87
C ALA A 73 5.88 -12.48 -6.04
N ILE A 74 5.55 -11.18 -6.05
CA ILE A 74 5.80 -10.28 -7.19
C ILE A 74 6.93 -9.28 -6.86
N GLY A 75 6.89 -8.67 -5.68
CA GLY A 75 7.90 -7.74 -5.17
C GLY A 75 7.87 -6.32 -5.77
N THR A 76 7.19 -6.13 -6.90
CA THR A 76 7.07 -4.85 -7.63
C THR A 76 5.62 -4.37 -7.79
N LEU A 77 4.65 -5.05 -7.16
CA LEU A 77 3.25 -4.64 -7.18
C LEU A 77 2.87 -4.06 -5.81
N TYR A 78 2.28 -2.86 -5.82
CA TYR A 78 1.96 -2.10 -4.60
C TYR A 78 0.45 -1.83 -4.53
N PRO A 79 -0.30 -2.61 -3.75
CA PRO A 79 -1.73 -2.39 -3.59
C PRO A 79 -2.04 -1.08 -2.84
N VAL A 80 -3.05 -0.37 -3.34
CA VAL A 80 -3.61 0.86 -2.79
C VAL A 80 -5.13 0.70 -2.73
N VAL A 81 -5.75 1.10 -1.63
CA VAL A 81 -7.22 1.11 -1.52
C VAL A 81 -7.75 2.33 -2.28
N ALA A 82 -8.64 2.14 -3.23
CA ALA A 82 -9.22 3.22 -4.01
C ALA A 82 -10.72 3.31 -3.80
N ASN A 83 -11.26 4.52 -3.71
CA ASN A 83 -12.70 4.79 -3.65
C ASN A 83 -13.44 4.00 -2.56
N ALA A 84 -12.79 3.74 -1.44
CA ALA A 84 -13.46 3.18 -0.27
C ALA A 84 -14.35 4.25 0.35
N ASN A 85 -15.53 3.86 0.81
CA ASN A 85 -16.38 4.75 1.59
C ASN A 85 -15.88 4.83 3.05
N ALA A 86 -16.38 5.80 3.81
CA ALA A 86 -15.96 6.03 5.19
C ALA A 86 -16.10 4.79 6.10
N THR A 87 -17.14 3.97 5.91
CA THR A 87 -17.35 2.74 6.69
C THR A 87 -16.26 1.70 6.39
N ILE A 88 -15.87 1.55 5.13
CA ILE A 88 -14.80 0.62 4.71
C ILE A 88 -13.44 1.10 5.22
N GLU A 89 -13.16 2.40 5.11
CA GLU A 89 -11.92 2.99 5.62
C GLU A 89 -11.81 2.89 7.13
N GLU A 90 -12.91 3.09 7.87
CA GLU A 90 -12.97 2.94 9.32
C GLU A 90 -12.66 1.50 9.75
N GLU A 91 -13.32 0.51 9.14
CA GLU A 91 -13.07 -0.92 9.39
C GLU A 91 -11.60 -1.29 9.15
N LEU A 92 -11.02 -0.81 8.05
CA LEU A 92 -9.62 -1.07 7.74
C LEU A 92 -8.66 -0.35 8.69
N THR A 93 -8.95 0.90 9.04
CA THR A 93 -8.14 1.71 9.95
C THR A 93 -8.08 1.11 11.35
N VAL A 94 -9.23 0.70 11.90
CA VAL A 94 -9.30 0.04 13.22
C VAL A 94 -8.44 -1.22 13.21
N TYR A 95 -8.60 -2.06 12.18
CA TYR A 95 -7.83 -3.30 12.06
C TYR A 95 -6.31 -3.08 11.94
N LEU A 96 -5.90 -2.05 11.20
CA LEU A 96 -4.49 -1.72 10.97
C LEU A 96 -3.81 -1.12 12.21
N LYS A 97 -4.50 -0.24 12.95
CA LYS A 97 -3.97 0.38 14.17
C LYS A 97 -3.61 -0.64 15.23
N ASP A 98 -4.46 -1.63 15.46
CA ASP A 98 -4.21 -2.74 16.40
C ASP A 98 -2.93 -3.53 16.08
N ARG A 99 -2.37 -3.38 14.88
CA ARG A 99 -1.18 -4.07 14.39
C ARG A 99 0.02 -3.15 14.16
N ASN A 100 -0.09 -1.87 14.49
CA ASN A 100 0.88 -0.84 14.10
C ASN A 100 1.21 -0.95 12.60
N ASP A 101 0.16 -1.06 11.78
CA ASP A 101 0.24 -1.28 10.34
C ASP A 101 -0.46 -0.18 9.55
N ALA A 102 -0.14 -0.11 8.26
CA ALA A 102 -0.63 0.95 7.40
C ALA A 102 -0.81 0.49 5.95
N ILE A 103 -1.67 1.20 5.23
CA ILE A 103 -1.82 1.07 3.79
C ILE A 103 -2.21 2.43 3.19
N TRP A 104 -1.85 2.65 1.94
CA TRP A 104 -2.30 3.82 1.18
C TRP A 104 -3.76 3.67 0.75
N ALA A 105 -4.48 4.78 0.82
CA ALA A 105 -5.79 4.97 0.24
C ALA A 105 -5.85 6.24 -0.61
N CYS A 106 -6.77 6.27 -1.57
CA CYS A 106 -7.02 7.45 -2.42
C CYS A 106 -8.41 7.42 -3.06
N VAL A 107 -8.76 8.53 -3.72
CA VAL A 107 -9.90 8.62 -4.63
C VAL A 107 -9.38 8.62 -6.06
N LEU A 108 -9.98 7.84 -6.95
CA LEU A 108 -9.68 7.91 -8.39
C LEU A 108 -10.72 8.79 -9.06
N ASP A 109 -10.28 9.78 -9.84
CA ASP A 109 -11.18 10.60 -10.67
C ASP A 109 -11.70 9.83 -11.90
N ASN A 110 -12.42 10.54 -12.79
CA ASN A 110 -13.01 9.94 -13.98
C ASN A 110 -11.96 9.48 -15.00
N GLU A 111 -10.79 10.12 -14.97
CA GLU A 111 -9.62 9.84 -15.79
C GLU A 111 -8.79 8.68 -15.19
N GLY A 112 -9.09 8.29 -13.94
CA GLY A 112 -8.39 7.25 -13.21
C GLY A 112 -7.12 7.73 -12.51
N GLU A 113 -6.95 9.05 -12.39
CA GLU A 113 -5.85 9.66 -11.66
C GLU A 113 -6.15 9.69 -10.16
N PRO A 114 -5.17 9.36 -9.30
CA PRO A 114 -5.35 9.38 -7.86
C PRO A 114 -5.36 10.81 -7.32
N THR A 115 -6.32 11.07 -6.44
CA THR A 115 -6.49 12.29 -5.65
C THR A 115 -6.69 11.90 -4.19
N ASP A 116 -6.54 12.86 -3.27
CA ASP A 116 -6.76 12.66 -1.83
C ASP A 116 -6.02 11.44 -1.25
N ALA A 117 -4.74 11.31 -1.61
CA ALA A 117 -3.92 10.20 -1.13
C ALA A 117 -3.64 10.34 0.36
N HIS A 118 -3.98 9.33 1.14
CA HIS A 118 -3.82 9.36 2.60
C HIS A 118 -3.52 7.96 3.14
N ILE A 119 -3.11 7.88 4.39
CA ILE A 119 -2.72 6.61 5.04
C ILE A 119 -3.84 6.17 5.97
N LEU A 120 -4.29 4.93 5.79
CA LEU A 120 -5.14 4.23 6.73
C LEU A 120 -4.26 3.43 7.70
N GLY A 121 -4.64 3.40 8.98
CA GLY A 121 -3.88 2.73 10.04
C GLY A 121 -2.98 3.66 10.85
N GLU A 122 -1.76 3.21 11.16
CA GLU A 122 -0.78 3.97 11.93
C GLU A 122 0.66 3.73 11.44
N LEU A 123 1.42 4.82 11.37
CA LEU A 123 2.87 4.82 11.29
C LEU A 123 3.39 5.51 12.55
N ASP A 124 4.35 4.89 13.24
CA ASP A 124 5.01 5.54 14.36
C ASP A 124 5.71 6.85 13.93
N ALA A 125 6.03 7.72 14.89
CA ALA A 125 6.61 9.03 14.61
C ALA A 125 7.91 8.95 13.78
N ALA A 126 8.73 7.91 13.99
CA ALA A 126 9.96 7.75 13.23
C ALA A 126 9.68 7.31 11.78
N GLN A 127 8.71 6.41 11.58
CA GLN A 127 8.24 5.97 10.27
C GLN A 127 7.62 7.13 9.49
N MET A 128 6.76 7.93 10.12
CA MET A 128 6.13 9.10 9.51
C MET A 128 7.16 10.17 9.11
N ASN A 129 8.09 10.52 10.00
CA ASN A 129 9.18 11.45 9.68
C ASN A 129 10.07 10.94 8.54
N THR A 130 10.35 9.64 8.52
CA THR A 130 11.11 9.01 7.43
C THR A 130 10.36 9.13 6.10
N LEU A 131 9.04 8.90 6.08
CA LEU A 131 8.24 9.05 4.88
C LEU A 131 8.25 10.49 4.34
N HIS A 132 8.05 11.50 5.21
CA HIS A 132 8.11 12.91 4.82
C HIS A 132 9.47 13.28 4.23
N LEU A 133 10.55 12.81 4.86
CA LEU A 133 11.91 13.05 4.37
C LEU A 133 12.13 12.45 2.98
N ILE A 134 11.66 11.23 2.74
CA ILE A 134 11.81 10.56 1.45
C ILE A 134 10.98 11.26 0.37
N ALA A 135 9.78 11.73 0.70
CA ALA A 135 8.94 12.46 -0.26
C ALA A 135 9.66 13.69 -0.85
N GLN A 136 10.57 14.32 -0.10
CA GLN A 136 11.34 15.48 -0.54
C GLN A 136 12.59 15.15 -1.37
N HIS A 137 13.12 13.92 -1.30
CA HIS A 137 14.44 13.57 -1.86
C HIS A 137 14.45 12.31 -2.73
N ARG A 138 13.29 11.75 -3.04
CA ARG A 138 13.13 10.49 -3.80
C ARG A 138 13.63 10.55 -5.26
N PRO A 139 14.12 9.44 -5.82
CA PRO A 139 14.46 8.19 -5.11
C PRO A 139 15.68 8.35 -4.21
N ILE A 140 15.68 7.74 -3.02
CA ILE A 140 16.80 7.85 -2.06
C ILE A 140 17.18 6.49 -1.44
N SER A 141 18.46 6.31 -1.13
CA SER A 141 19.00 5.12 -0.45
C SER A 141 19.28 5.35 1.04
N ALA A 142 19.42 4.28 1.81
CA ALA A 142 19.78 4.36 3.23
C ALA A 142 21.12 5.11 3.50
N PRO A 143 22.21 4.88 2.72
CA PRO A 143 23.45 5.66 2.89
C PRO A 143 23.28 7.15 2.60
N GLU A 144 22.41 7.52 1.66
CA GLU A 144 22.13 8.93 1.36
C GLU A 144 21.33 9.58 2.48
N LEU A 145 20.32 8.89 3.03
CA LEU A 145 19.58 9.37 4.21
C LEU A 145 20.51 9.58 5.42
N ALA A 146 21.43 8.65 5.67
CA ALA A 146 22.40 8.79 6.76
C ALA A 146 23.32 10.02 6.58
N LYS A 147 23.65 10.38 5.34
CA LYS A 147 24.44 11.58 5.02
C LYS A 147 23.61 12.86 5.08
N LEU A 148 22.32 12.78 4.79
CA LEU A 148 21.39 13.92 4.79
C LEU A 148 21.01 14.33 6.22
N ARG A 149 20.96 13.35 7.14
CA ARG A 149 20.57 13.54 8.55
C ARG A 149 21.64 13.05 9.54
N PRO A 150 22.88 13.58 9.49
CA PRO A 150 23.93 13.18 10.43
C PRO A 150 23.57 13.54 11.89
N GLU A 151 22.74 14.57 12.09
CA GLU A 151 22.29 15.04 13.41
C GLU A 151 21.40 14.05 14.15
N GLU A 152 20.70 13.15 13.44
CA GLU A 152 19.86 12.13 14.08
C GLU A 152 20.70 11.00 14.72
N GLY A 153 22.00 10.92 14.40
CA GLY A 153 22.87 9.85 14.91
C GLY A 153 22.49 8.45 14.43
N ILE A 154 21.66 8.35 13.38
CA ILE A 154 21.14 7.09 12.86
C ILE A 154 22.09 6.56 11.79
N GLY A 155 22.72 5.42 12.07
CA GLY A 155 23.57 4.73 11.10
C GLY A 155 22.78 4.14 9.93
N THR A 156 23.48 3.89 8.82
CA THR A 156 22.92 3.31 7.58
C THR A 156 22.06 2.06 7.81
N THR A 157 22.45 1.17 8.72
CA THR A 157 21.69 -0.06 9.04
C THR A 157 20.32 0.26 9.64
N ALA A 158 20.25 1.22 10.55
CA ALA A 158 18.98 1.61 11.17
C ALA A 158 18.05 2.31 10.17
N TRP A 159 18.59 3.14 9.27
CA TRP A 159 17.84 3.67 8.13
C TRP A 159 17.30 2.56 7.23
N ASN A 160 18.14 1.59 6.88
CA ASN A 160 17.72 0.48 6.03
C ASN A 160 16.60 -0.36 6.66
N ASN A 161 16.64 -0.57 7.99
CA ASN A 161 15.56 -1.25 8.71
C ASN A 161 14.25 -0.46 8.65
N ARG A 162 14.27 0.87 8.88
CA ARG A 162 13.08 1.72 8.76
C ARG A 162 12.49 1.69 7.35
N LEU A 163 13.34 1.79 6.33
CA LEU A 163 12.94 1.70 4.93
C LEU A 163 12.32 0.34 4.59
N ALA A 164 12.94 -0.74 5.06
CA ALA A 164 12.43 -2.09 4.86
C ALA A 164 11.07 -2.29 5.56
N THR A 165 10.88 -1.74 6.77
CA THR A 165 9.60 -1.75 7.46
C THR A 165 8.53 -1.02 6.64
N LEU A 166 8.79 0.23 6.22
CA LEU A 166 7.84 0.99 5.40
C LEU A 166 7.54 0.31 4.05
N ALA A 167 8.55 -0.30 3.41
CA ALA A 167 8.37 -1.06 2.18
C ALA A 167 7.55 -2.35 2.40
N SER A 168 7.70 -3.02 3.54
CA SER A 168 6.91 -4.20 3.89
C SER A 168 5.42 -3.88 4.06
N LYS A 169 5.10 -2.66 4.51
CA LYS A 169 3.74 -2.13 4.63
C LYS A 169 3.16 -1.69 3.28
N GLY A 170 3.96 -1.65 2.22
CA GLY A 170 3.56 -1.07 0.93
C GLY A 170 3.49 0.45 0.93
N ILE A 171 4.10 1.13 1.91
CA ILE A 171 4.15 2.60 1.97
C ILE A 171 5.23 3.15 1.05
N LEU A 172 6.35 2.44 0.95
CA LEU A 172 7.45 2.74 0.02
C LEU A 172 7.58 1.63 -1.03
N MET A 173 7.99 2.02 -2.24
CA MET A 173 8.48 1.11 -3.26
C MET A 173 9.99 0.91 -3.17
N GLU A 174 10.43 -0.28 -3.56
CA GLU A 174 11.84 -0.64 -3.68
C GLU A 174 12.22 -0.62 -5.17
N LEU A 175 13.11 0.29 -5.54
CA LEU A 175 13.68 0.40 -6.87
C LEU A 175 15.11 -0.15 -6.84
N LYS A 176 15.43 -1.09 -7.73
CA LYS A 176 16.79 -1.61 -7.88
C LYS A 176 17.56 -0.77 -8.89
N THR A 177 18.65 -0.16 -8.44
CA THR A 177 19.59 0.56 -9.31
C THR A 177 20.98 -0.05 -9.13
N GLY A 178 21.34 -0.98 -10.02
CA GLY A 178 22.58 -1.76 -9.90
C GLY A 178 22.57 -2.62 -8.62
N LYS A 179 23.53 -2.37 -7.71
CA LYS A 179 23.64 -3.07 -6.41
C LYS A 179 22.94 -2.32 -5.26
N THR A 180 22.44 -1.12 -5.50
CA THR A 180 21.85 -0.26 -4.48
C THR A 180 20.33 -0.33 -4.52
N LYS A 181 19.71 -0.42 -3.34
CA LYS A 181 18.26 -0.24 -3.18
C LYS A 181 17.95 1.24 -3.01
N MET A 182 17.10 1.75 -3.89
CA MET A 182 16.52 3.08 -3.81
C MET A 182 15.06 2.94 -3.36
N PHE A 183 14.58 3.92 -2.60
CA PHE A 183 13.21 3.94 -2.10
C PHE A 183 12.48 5.17 -2.59
N SER A 184 11.19 5.04 -2.84
CA SER A 184 10.28 6.14 -3.16
C SER A 184 8.93 5.88 -2.53
N PRO A 185 8.12 6.89 -2.19
CA PRO A 185 6.76 6.69 -1.72
C PRO A 185 5.90 6.06 -2.81
N VAL A 186 5.03 5.13 -2.43
CA VAL A 186 4.04 4.54 -3.36
C VAL A 186 3.05 5.61 -3.83
N MET A 187 2.63 6.48 -2.92
CA MET A 187 1.82 7.66 -3.20
C MET A 187 2.37 8.87 -2.47
N GLU A 188 1.83 10.04 -2.81
CA GLU A 188 2.16 11.31 -2.19
C GLU A 188 0.87 11.92 -1.68
N ALA A 189 0.76 12.10 -0.36
CA ALA A 189 -0.26 12.97 0.18
C ALA A 189 0.09 14.41 -0.25
N ILE A 190 -0.82 15.05 -1.00
CA ILE A 190 -0.71 16.46 -1.40
C ILE A 190 -1.10 17.33 -0.21
#